data_AF-A0A6I4UEK6-F1
#
_entry.id   AF-A0A6I4UEK6-F1
#
_cell.length_a   1.000
_cell.length_b   1.000
_cell.length_c   1.000
_cell.angle_alpha   90.00
_cell.angle_beta   90.00
_cell.angle_gamma   90.00
#
_symmetry.space_group_name_H-M   'P 1'
#
loop_
_entity.id
_entity.type
_entity.pdbx_description
1 polymer ?
#
loop_
_entity_poly.entity_id
_entity_poly.type
_entity_poly.pdbx_seq_one_letter_code
_entity_poly.pdbx_strand_id
1 'polypeptide(L)' 'MIAREVFIFIAAFAAFASAVAAYLFAFHGESSLKEILSTAFAAVIGLYVGRYVERRLING' A
#
# COMPACT_ATOMS: atom_id res chain seq x y z
N MET A 1 -7.40 4.74 19.79
CA MET A 1 -6.79 3.50 19.27
C MET A 1 -7.50 2.92 18.05
N ILE A 2 -8.55 3.56 17.49
CA ILE A 2 -9.11 3.12 16.21
C ILE A 2 -8.95 4.20 15.13
N ALA A 3 -9.15 5.48 15.49
CA ALA A 3 -9.00 6.60 14.56
C ALA A 3 -7.57 6.76 14.02
N ARG A 4 -6.54 6.57 14.87
CA ARG A 4 -5.13 6.67 14.47
C ARG A 4 -4.76 5.54 13.50
N GLU A 5 -5.21 4.33 13.78
CA GLU A 5 -4.93 3.13 13.00
C GLU A 5 -5.62 3.21 11.64
N VAL A 6 -6.87 3.68 11.61
CA VAL A 6 -7.60 4.01 10.38
C VAL A 6 -6.88 5.10 9.60
N PHE A 7 -6.43 6.18 10.26
CA PHE A 7 -5.67 7.24 9.60
C PHE A 7 -4.37 6.73 8.97
N ILE A 8 -3.60 5.91 9.70
CA ILE A 8 -2.36 5.30 9.18
C ILE A 8 -2.66 4.42 7.97
N PHE A 9 -3.73 3.63 8.02
CA PHE A 9 -4.15 2.79 6.90
C PHE A 9 -4.48 3.63 5.66
N ILE A 10 -5.32 4.67 5.82
CA ILE A 10 -5.70 5.58 4.73
C ILE A 10 -4.48 6.31 4.17
N ALA A 11 -3.60 6.83 5.03
CA ALA A 11 -2.40 7.54 4.62
C ALA A 11 -1.43 6.63 3.85
N ALA A 12 -1.22 5.40 4.32
CA ALA A 12 -0.39 4.41 3.63
C ALA A 12 -0.99 4.05 2.27
N PHE A 13 -2.29 3.77 2.22
CA PHE A 13 -3.00 3.46 0.98
C PHE A 13 -2.92 4.62 -0.03
N ALA A 14 -3.17 5.85 0.40
CA ALA A 14 -3.06 7.03 -0.45
C ALA A 14 -1.63 7.24 -0.98
N ALA A 15 -0.61 7.03 -0.14
CA ALA A 15 0.78 7.11 -0.55
C ALA A 15 1.13 6.06 -1.62
N PHE A 16 0.73 4.80 -1.42
CA PHE A 16 0.95 3.74 -2.41
C PHE A 16 0.16 4.01 -3.70
N ALA A 17 -1.10 4.41 -3.61
CA ALA A 17 -1.91 4.75 -4.79
C ALA A 17 -1.29 5.89 -5.60
N SER A 18 -0.78 6.92 -4.92
CA SER A 18 -0.11 8.05 -5.57
C SER A 18 1.18 7.61 -6.26
N ALA A 19 1.99 6.76 -5.61
CA ALA A 19 3.23 6.24 -6.18
C ALA A 19 2.96 5.35 -7.40
N VAL A 20 1.97 4.45 -7.32
CA VAL A 20 1.57 3.59 -8.43
C VAL A 20 1.03 4.43 -9.59
N ALA A 21 0.15 5.40 -9.32
CA ALA A 21 -0.39 6.29 -10.34
C ALA A 21 0.73 7.08 -11.04
N ALA A 22 1.66 7.66 -10.27
CA ALA A 22 2.81 8.38 -10.83
C ALA A 22 3.70 7.48 -11.69
N TYR A 23 3.98 6.26 -11.22
CA TYR A 23 4.76 5.27 -11.98
C TYR A 23 4.06 4.89 -13.29
N LEU A 24 2.78 4.55 -13.24
CA LEU A 24 2.03 4.14 -14.42
C LEU A 24 1.88 5.30 -15.43
N PHE A 25 1.62 6.51 -14.93
CA PHE A 25 1.58 7.71 -15.76
C PHE A 25 2.92 7.96 -16.47
N ALA A 26 4.05 7.77 -15.78
CA ALA A 26 5.36 8.00 -16.35
C ALA A 26 5.82 6.92 -17.34
N PHE A 27 5.39 5.66 -17.16
CA PHE A 27 6.02 4.51 -17.85
C PHE A 27 5.07 3.53 -18.54
N HIS A 28 3.75 3.57 -18.33
CA HIS A 28 2.82 2.56 -18.84
C HIS A 28 1.64 3.12 -19.66
N GLY A 29 1.60 4.43 -19.90
CA GLY A 29 0.52 5.05 -20.69
C GLY A 29 -0.82 5.05 -19.94
N GLU A 30 -1.93 4.85 -20.65
CA GLU A 30 -3.24 4.82 -20.01
C GLU A 30 -3.39 3.57 -19.13
N SER A 31 -3.52 3.77 -17.83
CA SER A 31 -3.77 2.70 -16.86
C SER A 31 -5.10 2.93 -16.18
N SER A 32 -5.86 1.86 -15.98
CA SER A 32 -7.19 1.95 -15.40
C SER A 32 -7.12 2.27 -13.90
N LEU A 33 -8.14 2.96 -13.38
CA LEU A 33 -8.26 3.21 -11.94
C LEU A 33 -8.23 1.89 -11.13
N LYS A 34 -8.78 0.81 -11.70
CA LYS A 34 -8.76 -0.52 -11.09
C LYS A 34 -7.34 -1.01 -10.85
N GLU A 35 -6.44 -0.87 -11.83
CA GLU A 35 -5.05 -1.32 -11.70
C GLU A 35 -4.27 -0.52 -10.67
N ILE A 36 -4.47 0.79 -10.61
CA ILE A 36 -3.84 1.65 -9.60
C ILE A 36 -4.28 1.21 -8.20
N LEU A 37 -5.59 1.09 -7.97
CA LEU A 37 -6.14 0.80 -6.65
C LEU A 37 -5.87 -0.64 -6.22
N SER A 38 -5.94 -1.63 -7.12
CA SER A 38 -5.65 -3.03 -6.79
C SER A 38 -4.17 -3.23 -6.44
N THR A 39 -3.26 -2.57 -7.17
CA THR A 39 -1.82 -2.62 -6.91
C THR A 39 -1.48 -1.92 -5.60
N ALA A 40 -2.05 -0.73 -5.36
CA ALA A 40 -1.88 -0.01 -4.11
C ALA A 40 -2.40 -0.81 -2.90
N PHE A 41 -3.56 -1.47 -3.06
CA PHE A 41 -4.12 -2.34 -2.04
C PHE A 41 -3.19 -3.52 -1.74
N ALA A 42 -2.69 -4.20 -2.77
CA ALA A 42 -1.73 -5.30 -2.61
C ALA A 42 -0.46 -4.86 -1.88
N ALA A 43 0.07 -3.66 -2.20
CA ALA A 43 1.23 -3.09 -1.52
C ALA A 43 0.97 -2.83 -0.02
N VAL A 44 -0.21 -2.29 0.33
CA VAL A 44 -0.61 -2.09 1.73
C VAL A 44 -0.72 -3.43 2.47
N ILE A 45 -1.36 -4.44 1.89
CA ILE A 45 -1.43 -5.77 2.50
C ILE A 45 -0.03 -6.34 2.69
N GLY A 46 0.83 -6.24 1.69
CA GLY A 46 2.24 -6.64 1.77
C GLY A 46 2.99 -5.96 2.91
N LEU A 47 2.77 -4.66 3.14
CA LEU A 47 3.34 -3.92 4.26
C LEU A 47 2.91 -4.50 5.63
N TYR A 48 1.62 -4.79 5.80
CA TYR A 48 1.11 -5.34 7.07
C TYR A 48 1.59 -6.77 7.30
N VAL A 49 1.56 -7.61 6.25
CA VAL A 49 2.07 -8.99 6.31
C VAL A 49 3.57 -8.98 6.60
N GLY A 50 4.35 -8.13 5.91
CA GLY A 50 5.79 -8.00 6.12
C GLY A 50 6.11 -7.62 7.56
N ARG A 51 5.41 -6.63 8.13
CA ARG A 51 5.55 -6.25 9.56
C ARG A 51 5.16 -7.37 10.51
N TYR A 52 4.14 -8.15 10.17
CA TYR A 52 3.75 -9.31 10.98
C TYR A 52 4.85 -10.36 11.00
N VAL A 53 5.41 -10.70 9.83
CA VAL A 53 6.51 -11.65 9.70
C VAL A 53 7.77 -11.13 10.39
N GLU A 54 8.16 -9.87 10.16
CA GLU A 54 9.29 -9.21 10.82
C GLU A 54 9.20 -9.34 12.35
N ARG A 55 8.03 -9.05 12.93
CA ARG A 55 7.80 -9.20 14.37
C ARG A 55 7.88 -10.64 14.84
N ARG A 56 7.47 -11.61 14.02
CA ARG A 56 7.63 -13.03 14.37
C ARG A 56 9.11 -13.41 14.39
N LEU A 57 9.85 -13.05 13.36
CA LEU A 57 11.29 -13.37 13.23
C LEU A 57 12.14 -12.73 14.33
N ILE A 58 11.83 -11.50 14.75
CA ILE A 58 12.55 -10.83 15.84
C ILE A 58 12.28 -11.51 17.20
N ASN A 59 11.14 -12.16 17.37
CA ASN A 59 10.69 -12.73 18.65
C ASN A 59 10.94 -14.24 18.81
N GLY A 60 11.61 -14.91 17.84
CA GLY A 60 11.93 -16.34 17.87
C GLY A 60 10.85 -17.21 17.24
#